data_AF-A0A091H508-F1
#
_entry.id   AF-A0A091H508-F1
#
_cell.length_a   1.000
_cell.length_b   1.000
_cell.length_c   1.000
_cell.angle_alpha   90.00
_cell.angle_beta   90.00
_cell.angle_gamma   90.00
#
_symmetry.space_group_name_H-M   'P 1'
#
loop_
_entity.id
_entity.type
_entity.pdbx_description
1 polymer ?
#
loop_
_entity_poly.entity_id
_entity_poly.type
_entity_poly.pdbx_seq_one_letter_code
_entity_poly.pdbx_strand_id
1 'polypeptide(L)'
;MKAFSPVRSVRKNGLSEHNLGISRSKTPVDDPMSLLYNMNDCYSKLKELVPSIPQNKKVSKMEILQHVIDYILDLQIALDSHPSIVSLH
;
A
#
# COMPACT_ATOMS: atom_id res chain seq x y z
N MET A 1 14.76 -47.50 23.30
CA MET A 1 15.78 -46.47 23.56
C MET A 1 15.18 -45.13 23.16
N LYS A 2 15.03 -44.18 24.11
CA LYS A 2 14.50 -42.83 23.86
C LYS A 2 15.69 -41.90 23.57
N ALA A 3 15.70 -41.28 22.40
CA ALA A 3 16.63 -40.21 22.08
C ALA A 3 16.00 -38.87 22.48
N PHE A 4 16.61 -38.18 23.44
CA PHE A 4 16.23 -36.83 23.85
C PHE A 4 16.82 -35.84 22.84
N SER A 5 15.98 -35.09 22.14
CA SER A 5 16.42 -33.95 21.32
C SER A 5 16.37 -32.65 22.13
N PRO A 6 17.32 -31.72 21.97
CA PRO A 6 17.42 -30.52 22.79
C PRO A 6 16.26 -29.54 22.56
N VAL A 7 15.71 -29.03 23.66
CA VAL A 7 14.69 -27.98 23.70
C VAL A 7 15.35 -26.65 23.31
N ARG A 8 14.87 -25.99 22.25
CA ARG A 8 15.33 -24.64 21.89
C ARG A 8 14.20 -23.63 21.84
N SER A 9 14.24 -22.78 22.87
CA SER A 9 13.95 -21.35 22.89
C SER A 9 12.52 -20.87 22.58
N VAL A 10 11.83 -20.53 23.66
CA VAL A 10 10.79 -19.50 23.75
C VAL A 10 11.21 -18.27 22.92
N ARG A 11 10.47 -17.98 21.85
CA ARG A 11 10.33 -16.60 21.38
C ARG A 11 9.01 -16.06 21.91
N LYS A 12 9.14 -15.02 22.73
CA LYS A 12 8.07 -14.24 23.36
C LYS A 12 7.01 -13.82 22.34
N ASN A 13 5.77 -14.19 22.62
CA ASN A 13 4.60 -13.42 22.20
C ASN A 13 4.44 -12.22 23.15
N GLY A 14 4.03 -11.08 22.58
CA GLY A 14 3.40 -9.97 23.30
C GLY A 14 4.37 -8.90 23.79
N LEU A 15 4.25 -7.69 23.22
CA LEU A 15 3.58 -6.56 23.88
C LEU A 15 3.73 -5.34 22.96
N SER A 16 2.65 -5.08 22.23
CA SER A 16 2.37 -3.80 21.60
C SER A 16 2.17 -2.76 22.70
N GLU A 17 3.23 -2.05 23.06
CA GLU A 17 3.15 -0.82 23.84
C GLU A 17 3.63 0.33 22.95
N HIS A 18 2.72 0.89 22.15
CA HIS A 18 2.81 2.31 21.80
C HIS A 18 1.54 3.00 22.29
N ASN A 19 1.62 3.49 23.53
CA ASN A 19 0.94 4.66 24.04
C ASN A 19 -0.52 4.89 23.58
N LEU A 20 -1.43 4.24 24.31
CA LEU A 20 -2.76 4.80 24.55
C LEU A 20 -2.60 6.02 25.48
N GLY A 21 -2.41 7.20 24.89
CA GLY A 21 -2.24 8.41 25.67
C GLY A 21 -2.37 9.68 24.84
N ILE A 22 -3.49 10.38 25.07
CA ILE A 22 -3.77 11.79 24.74
C ILE A 22 -4.38 12.03 23.36
N SER A 23 -5.71 11.90 23.35
CA SER A 23 -6.65 12.98 23.00
C SER A 23 -6.07 14.12 22.16
N ARG A 24 -6.21 13.99 20.84
CA ARG A 24 -6.52 15.16 20.01
C ARG A 24 -7.66 14.76 19.11
N SER A 25 -8.82 15.36 19.38
CA SER A 25 -9.87 15.62 18.41
C SER A 25 -9.28 16.29 17.17
N LYS A 26 -8.65 15.49 16.30
CA LYS A 26 -8.32 15.91 14.95
C LYS A 26 -9.55 15.62 14.12
N THR A 27 -10.23 16.70 13.77
CA THR A 27 -11.23 16.72 12.72
C THR A 27 -10.72 15.91 11.52
N PRO A 28 -11.56 15.06 10.90
CA PRO A 28 -11.16 14.12 9.84
C PRO A 28 -10.77 14.79 8.51
N VAL A 29 -10.46 16.09 8.53
CA VAL A 29 -10.34 16.95 7.34
C VAL A 29 -8.90 17.17 6.86
N ASP A 30 -7.88 16.76 7.62
CA ASP A 30 -6.47 17.13 7.34
C ASP A 30 -5.50 15.94 7.09
N ASP A 31 -5.99 14.71 6.94
CA ASP A 31 -5.13 13.59 6.51
C ASP A 31 -5.46 13.21 5.05
N PRO A 32 -4.57 13.49 4.08
CA PRO A 32 -4.80 13.17 2.67
C PRO A 32 -5.05 11.68 2.41
N MET A 33 -4.62 10.80 3.33
CA MET A 33 -4.80 9.36 3.26
C MET A 33 -6.10 8.90 3.97
N SER A 34 -6.79 9.79 4.69
CA SER A 34 -8.12 9.55 5.28
C SER A 34 -9.16 9.19 4.21
N LEU A 35 -8.98 9.70 2.99
CA LEU A 35 -9.80 9.31 1.83
C LEU A 35 -9.70 7.82 1.47
N LEU A 36 -8.69 7.10 1.95
CA LEU A 36 -8.44 5.69 1.60
C LEU A 36 -9.05 4.68 2.58
N TYR A 37 -9.75 5.13 3.64
CA TYR A 37 -10.47 4.22 4.54
C TYR A 37 -11.65 3.51 3.85
N ASN A 38 -12.11 4.04 2.71
CA ASN A 38 -13.11 3.41 1.86
C ASN A 38 -12.46 2.82 0.60
N MET A 39 -12.64 1.51 0.43
CA MET A 39 -12.06 0.76 -0.68
C MET A 39 -12.49 1.29 -2.05
N ASN A 40 -13.70 1.85 -2.18
CA ASN A 40 -14.19 2.38 -3.46
C ASN A 40 -13.52 3.71 -3.84
N ASP A 41 -13.07 4.48 -2.86
CA ASP A 41 -12.38 5.75 -3.10
C ASP A 41 -10.95 5.47 -3.60
N CYS A 42 -10.31 4.40 -3.12
CA CYS A 42 -9.07 3.89 -3.68
C CYS A 42 -9.21 3.57 -5.18
N TYR A 43 -10.25 2.84 -5.57
CA TYR A 43 -10.49 2.55 -7.00
C TYR A 43 -10.72 3.81 -7.82
N SER A 44 -11.43 4.81 -7.27
CA SER A 44 -11.62 6.10 -7.93
C SER A 44 -10.30 6.83 -8.13
N LYS A 45 -9.42 6.82 -7.13
CA LYS A 45 -8.10 7.42 -7.24
C LYS A 45 -7.21 6.70 -8.26
N LEU A 46 -7.28 5.37 -8.33
CA LEU A 46 -6.56 4.60 -9.35
C LEU A 46 -6.99 4.98 -10.78
N LYS A 47 -8.28 5.27 -11.01
CA LYS A 47 -8.77 5.76 -12.31
C LYS A 47 -8.23 7.14 -12.70
N GLU A 48 -7.86 7.97 -11.72
CA GLU A 48 -7.23 9.27 -11.99
C GLU A 48 -5.75 9.13 -12.32
N LEU A 49 -5.06 8.22 -11.64
CA LEU A 49 -3.61 8.08 -11.71
C LEU A 49 -3.12 7.22 -12.89
N VAL A 50 -3.93 6.27 -13.36
CA VAL A 50 -3.55 5.34 -14.43
C VAL A 50 -4.14 5.78 -15.78
N PRO A 51 -3.30 6.22 -16.74
CA PRO A 51 -3.78 6.82 -18.01
C PRO A 51 -4.62 5.88 -18.88
N SER A 52 -4.39 4.56 -18.79
CA SER A 52 -5.09 3.57 -19.60
C SER A 52 -6.51 3.27 -19.12
N ILE A 53 -6.89 3.68 -17.90
CA ILE A 53 -8.19 3.34 -17.32
C ILE A 53 -9.25 4.37 -17.75
N PRO A 54 -10.33 3.97 -18.41
CA PRO A 54 -11.30 4.95 -18.88
C PRO A 54 -12.16 5.52 -17.74
N GLN A 55 -12.21 6.83 -17.65
CA GLN A 55 -12.87 7.55 -16.54
C GLN A 55 -14.40 7.57 -16.70
N ASN A 56 -14.89 7.76 -17.92
CA ASN A 56 -16.32 7.95 -18.23
C ASN A 56 -17.11 6.64 -18.43
N LYS A 57 -16.53 5.49 -18.11
CA LYS A 57 -17.20 4.18 -18.21
C LYS A 57 -17.10 3.40 -16.91
N LYS A 58 -18.02 2.44 -16.73
CA LYS A 58 -17.92 1.44 -15.68
C LYS A 58 -16.81 0.45 -16.05
N VAL A 59 -15.86 0.28 -15.15
CA VAL A 59 -14.74 -0.66 -15.26
C VAL A 59 -14.81 -1.53 -14.00
N SER A 60 -14.63 -2.83 -14.16
CA SER A 60 -14.64 -3.74 -13.02
C SER A 60 -13.41 -3.53 -12.12
N LYS A 61 -13.51 -3.92 -10.85
CA LYS A 61 -12.38 -3.86 -9.91
C LYS A 61 -11.17 -4.65 -10.43
N MET A 62 -11.41 -5.80 -11.07
CA MET A 62 -10.35 -6.63 -11.63
C MET A 62 -9.63 -5.93 -12.79
N GLU A 63 -10.37 -5.36 -13.74
CA GLU A 63 -9.78 -4.61 -14.86
C GLU A 63 -8.97 -3.40 -14.37
N ILE A 64 -9.44 -2.69 -13.33
CA ILE A 64 -8.66 -1.61 -12.71
C ILE A 64 -7.33 -2.14 -12.19
N LEU A 65 -7.33 -3.25 -11.45
CA LEU A 65 -6.11 -3.83 -10.89
C LEU A 65 -5.12 -4.28 -11.98
N GLN A 66 -5.61 -4.83 -13.10
CA GLN A 66 -4.76 -5.21 -14.23
C GLN A 66 -4.05 -3.99 -14.83
N HIS A 67 -4.79 -2.93 -15.14
CA HIS A 67 -4.21 -1.69 -15.65
C HIS A 67 -3.20 -1.05 -14.69
N VAL A 68 -3.43 -1.14 -13.37
CA VAL A 68 -2.51 -0.63 -12.35
C VAL A 68 -1.21 -1.43 -12.34
N ILE A 69 -1.29 -2.77 -12.44
CA ILE A 69 -0.10 -3.63 -12.49
C ILE A 69 0.73 -3.27 -13.72
N ASP A 70 0.12 -3.18 -14.89
CA ASP A 70 0.82 -2.84 -16.14
C ASP A 70 1.49 -1.46 -16.04
N TYR A 71 0.78 -0.46 -15.50
CA TYR A 71 1.33 0.89 -15.35
C TYR A 71 2.52 0.95 -14.39
N ILE A 72 2.48 0.20 -13.28
CA ILE A 72 3.62 0.11 -12.35
C ILE A 72 4.83 -0.52 -13.03
N LEU A 73 4.63 -1.59 -13.80
CA LEU A 73 5.72 -2.26 -14.53
C LEU A 73 6.34 -1.34 -15.58
N ASP A 74 5.52 -0.61 -16.33
CA ASP A 74 5.99 0.36 -17.33
C ASP A 74 6.80 1.49 -16.68
N LEU A 75 6.32 2.03 -15.56
CA LEU A 75 7.04 3.06 -14.81
C LEU A 75 8.37 2.55 -14.25
N GLN A 76 8.42 1.31 -13.75
CA GLN A 76 9.66 0.69 -13.28
C GLN A 76 10.69 0.60 -14.41
N ILE A 77 10.30 0.12 -15.59
CA ILE A 77 11.19 0.02 -16.77
C ILE A 77 11.69 1.40 -17.18
N ALA A 78 10.80 2.41 -17.22
CA ALA A 78 11.16 3.77 -17.61
C ALA A 78 12.15 4.41 -16.63
N LEU A 79 11.97 4.19 -15.33
CA LEU A 79 12.86 4.72 -14.29
C LEU A 79 14.21 4.00 -14.27
N ASP A 80 14.23 2.67 -14.42
CA ASP A 80 15.47 1.89 -14.49
C ASP A 80 16.32 2.25 -15.71
N SER A 81 15.67 2.60 -16.82
CA SER A 81 16.33 3.04 -18.06
C SER A 81 16.89 4.47 -17.98
N HIS A 82 16.42 5.28 -17.04
CA HIS A 82 16.79 6.68 -16.88
C HIS A 82 17.13 7.02 -15.42
N PRO A 83 18.24 6.50 -14.88
CA PRO A 83 18.59 6.64 -13.47
C PRO A 83 18.81 8.11 -13.03
N SER A 84 19.07 9.02 -13.97
CA SER A 84 19.19 10.46 -13.72
C SER A 84 17.90 11.13 -13.22
N ILE A 85 16.73 10.49 -13.40
CA ILE A 85 15.44 11.01 -12.92
C ILE A 85 15.30 10.81 -11.40
N VAL A 86 15.92 9.76 -10.85
CA VAL A 86 15.82 9.40 -9.42
C VAL A 86 16.85 10.16 -8.57
N SER A 87 17.93 10.66 -9.20
CA SER A 87 19.06 11.30 -8.49
C SER A 87 18.91 12.82 -8.30
N LEU A 88 17.76 13.43 -8.59
CA LEU A 88 17.54 14.86 -8.38
C LEU A 88 17.14 15.14 -6.92
N HIS A 89 18.07 14.95 -5.97
CA HIS A 89 17.94 15.41 -4.60
C HIS A 89 19.32 15.66 -3.95
#